data_AF-A0A1Q6PU03-F1
#
_entry.id   AF-A0A1Q6PU03-F1
#
_cell.length_a   1.000
_cell.length_b   1.000
_cell.length_c   1.000
_cell.angle_alpha   90.00
_cell.angle_beta   90.00
_cell.angle_gamma   90.00
#
_symmetry.space_group_name_H-M   'P 1'
#
loop_
_entity.id
_entity.type
_entity.pdbx_description
1 polymer ?
#
loop_
_entity_poly.entity_id
_entity_poly.type
_entity_poly.pdbx_seq_one_letter_code
_entity_poly.pdbx_strand_id
1 'polypeptide(L)'
;MSVLKSKRTESKAEYVNVANAIYIETINFLTRISARYSRLIAEPVAKLAGEVIDHAEKANSIYPSDDQRRQLRKAHLLEARASLMALDVRLTHCYLIMTQNPQGCFTTPSGKSVDAKKATERLDKMAQKLGELIDKENDLLQGMIGTVNRKA
;
A
#
# COMPACT_ATOMS: atom_id res chain seq x y z
N MET A 1 22.30 -14.51 -14.64
CA MET A 1 21.87 -13.12 -14.37
C MET A 1 20.61 -13.11 -13.48
N SER A 2 20.70 -12.52 -12.29
CA SER A 2 19.62 -12.01 -11.43
C SER A 2 20.29 -11.12 -10.37
N VAL A 3 19.74 -9.93 -10.08
CA VAL A 3 19.92 -9.24 -8.79
C VAL A 3 18.52 -8.90 -8.27
N LEU A 4 17.65 -9.92 -8.13
CA LEU A 4 16.18 -9.82 -8.33
C LEU A 4 15.89 -9.29 -9.75
N LYS A 5 16.39 -10.11 -10.69
CA LYS A 5 16.65 -9.91 -12.13
C LYS A 5 15.89 -8.79 -12.86
N SER A 6 16.30 -7.54 -12.94
CA SER A 6 17.24 -6.68 -12.19
C SER A 6 16.41 -5.44 -11.81
N LYS A 7 15.64 -5.55 -10.71
CA LYS A 7 14.71 -4.56 -10.13
C LYS A 7 13.38 -4.33 -10.87
N ARG A 8 12.73 -5.37 -11.41
CA ARG A 8 11.39 -5.21 -12.05
C ARG A 8 10.42 -4.41 -11.17
N THR A 9 10.01 -3.26 -11.70
CA THR A 9 8.75 -2.54 -11.52
C THR A 9 8.10 -2.51 -12.90
N GLU A 10 6.83 -2.93 -12.99
CA GLU A 10 5.98 -3.11 -14.19
C GLU A 10 5.63 -4.59 -14.51
N SER A 11 4.70 -5.13 -13.71
CA SER A 11 3.70 -6.08 -14.20
C SER A 11 2.94 -5.47 -15.39
N LYS A 12 2.48 -6.30 -16.34
CA LYS A 12 1.56 -5.83 -17.39
C LYS A 12 0.23 -5.33 -16.81
N ALA A 13 -0.11 -5.81 -15.62
CA ALA A 13 -1.30 -5.40 -14.90
C ALA A 13 -1.00 -4.16 -14.06
N GLU A 14 -1.69 -3.06 -14.37
CA GLU A 14 -1.50 -1.79 -13.67
C GLU A 14 -1.81 -1.89 -12.17
N TYR A 15 -2.86 -2.63 -11.78
CA TYR A 15 -3.24 -2.78 -10.36
C TYR A 15 -2.13 -3.44 -9.52
N VAL A 16 -1.41 -4.42 -10.08
CA VAL A 16 -0.24 -5.01 -9.41
C VAL A 16 0.86 -3.97 -9.17
N ASN A 17 1.07 -3.06 -10.12
CA ASN A 17 2.11 -2.04 -10.00
C ASN A 17 1.76 -0.98 -8.95
N VAL A 18 0.49 -0.57 -8.91
CA VAL A 18 0.02 0.39 -7.92
C VAL A 18 0.01 -0.25 -6.52
N ALA A 19 -0.43 -1.50 -6.38
CA ALA A 19 -0.30 -2.27 -5.14
C ALA A 19 1.16 -2.34 -4.63
N ASN A 20 2.12 -2.54 -5.53
CA ASN A 20 3.55 -2.52 -5.17
C ASN A 20 4.04 -1.13 -4.73
N ALA A 21 3.58 -0.07 -5.39
CA ALA A 21 3.87 1.30 -4.97
C ALA A 21 3.30 1.59 -3.58
N ILE A 22 2.07 1.15 -3.30
CA ILE A 22 1.42 1.26 -1.98
C ILE A 22 2.27 0.56 -0.92
N TYR A 23 2.76 -0.66 -1.19
CA TYR A 23 3.61 -1.39 -0.25
C TYR A 23 4.87 -0.59 0.09
N ILE A 24 5.62 -0.16 -0.93
CA ILE A 24 6.87 0.58 -0.73
C ILE A 24 6.63 1.90 0.02
N GLU A 25 5.64 2.68 -0.40
CA GLU A 25 5.32 3.96 0.25
C GLU A 25 4.78 3.76 1.67
N THR A 26 4.05 2.67 1.93
CA THR A 26 3.62 2.31 3.29
C THR A 26 4.84 2.05 4.18
N ILE A 27 5.79 1.21 3.74
CA ILE A 27 7.00 0.95 4.52
C ILE A 27 7.77 2.25 4.77
N ASN A 28 7.94 3.10 3.75
CA ASN A 28 8.59 4.41 3.88
C ASN A 28 7.87 5.31 4.90
N PHE A 29 6.54 5.33 4.90
CA PHE A 29 5.74 6.10 5.84
C PHE A 29 5.87 5.57 7.27
N LEU A 30 5.84 4.25 7.45
CA LEU A 30 6.02 3.62 8.76
C LEU A 30 7.41 3.89 9.37
N THR A 31 8.44 4.14 8.57
CA THR A 31 9.77 4.55 9.08
C THR A 31 9.75 5.89 9.82
N ARG A 32 8.70 6.69 9.65
CA ARG A 32 8.52 7.99 10.33
C ARG A 32 7.91 7.86 11.71
N ILE A 33 7.33 6.71 12.03
CA ILE A 33 6.72 6.45 13.32
C ILE A 33 7.81 6.28 14.37
N SER A 34 7.65 6.96 15.51
CA SER A 34 8.58 6.80 16.63
C SER A 34 8.65 5.34 17.11
N ALA A 35 9.80 4.93 17.63
CA ALA A 35 10.02 3.55 18.10
C ALA A 35 8.99 3.08 19.14
N ARG A 36 8.42 4.01 19.94
CA ARG A 36 7.38 3.71 20.92
C ARG A 36 6.11 3.18 20.26
N TYR A 37 5.63 3.85 19.22
CA TYR A 37 4.39 3.46 18.53
C TYR A 37 4.65 2.37 17.50
N SER A 38 5.83 2.35 16.87
CA SER A 38 6.20 1.39 15.82
C SER A 38 5.94 -0.06 16.26
N ARG A 39 6.32 -0.44 17.48
CA ARG A 39 6.10 -1.80 18.02
C ARG A 39 4.63 -2.20 18.15
N LEU A 40 3.71 -1.24 18.19
CA LEU A 40 2.28 -1.49 18.37
C LEU A 40 1.52 -1.49 17.04
N ILE A 41 1.96 -0.68 16.07
CA ILE A 41 1.18 -0.41 14.86
C ILE A 41 1.91 -0.71 13.55
N ALA A 42 3.25 -0.68 13.50
CA ALA A 42 3.96 -0.78 12.22
C ALA A 42 3.82 -2.16 11.57
N GLU A 43 4.01 -3.24 12.33
CA GLU A 43 3.86 -4.61 11.81
C GLU A 43 2.46 -4.89 11.25
N PRO A 44 1.35 -4.65 11.99
CA PRO A 44 0.02 -4.93 11.45
C PRO A 44 -0.34 -4.03 10.24
N VAL A 45 0.15 -2.79 10.17
CA VAL A 45 -0.03 -1.93 8.99
C VAL A 45 0.75 -2.47 7.79
N ALA A 46 2.02 -2.84 8.00
CA ALA A 46 2.87 -3.42 6.95
C ALA A 46 2.30 -4.73 6.42
N LYS A 47 1.70 -5.55 7.30
CA LYS A 47 1.04 -6.80 6.91
C LYS A 47 -0.14 -6.54 5.96
N LEU A 48 -0.99 -5.56 6.26
CA LEU A 48 -2.11 -5.19 5.37
C LEU A 48 -1.60 -4.73 4.00
N ALA A 49 -0.54 -3.93 3.95
CA ALA A 49 0.06 -3.53 2.68
C ALA A 49 0.66 -4.73 1.90
N GLY A 50 1.24 -5.70 2.60
CA GLY A 50 1.67 -6.97 2.02
C GLY A 50 0.51 -7.78 1.46
N GLU A 51 -0.61 -7.85 2.18
CA GLU A 51 -1.81 -8.56 1.74
C GLU A 51 -2.37 -7.94 0.44
N VAL A 52 -2.37 -6.61 0.29
CA VAL A 52 -2.81 -5.94 -0.96
C VAL A 52 -2.03 -6.44 -2.17
N ILE A 53 -0.69 -6.39 -2.13
CA ILE A 53 0.16 -6.83 -3.24
C ILE A 53 0.11 -8.34 -3.45
N ASP A 54 0.10 -9.13 -2.37
CA ASP A 54 0.07 -10.60 -2.46
C ASP A 54 -1.22 -11.08 -3.14
N HIS A 55 -2.38 -10.55 -2.74
CA HIS A 55 -3.65 -10.91 -3.34
C HIS A 55 -3.78 -10.36 -4.78
N ALA A 56 -3.26 -9.17 -5.06
CA ALA A 56 -3.22 -8.64 -6.42
C ALA A 56 -2.39 -9.55 -7.35
N GLU A 57 -1.20 -9.99 -6.92
CA GLU A 57 -0.33 -10.85 -7.72
C GLU A 57 -0.91 -12.26 -7.89
N LYS A 58 -1.53 -12.82 -6.83
CA LYS A 58 -2.27 -14.09 -6.91
C LYS A 58 -3.43 -14.00 -7.90
N ALA A 59 -4.22 -12.93 -7.86
CA ALA A 59 -5.29 -12.71 -8.84
C ALA A 59 -4.75 -12.59 -10.28
N ASN A 60 -3.63 -11.90 -10.46
CA ASN A 60 -2.99 -11.72 -11.76
C ASN A 60 -2.49 -13.03 -12.36
N SER A 61 -2.00 -13.92 -11.50
CA SER A 61 -1.46 -15.23 -11.89
C SER A 61 -2.53 -16.24 -12.33
N ILE A 62 -3.82 -15.94 -12.13
CA ILE A 62 -4.93 -16.82 -12.50
C ILE A 62 -5.55 -16.40 -13.83
N TYR A 63 -5.38 -17.24 -14.86
CA TYR A 63 -6.10 -17.08 -16.12
C TYR A 63 -7.55 -17.61 -15.99
N PRO A 64 -8.60 -16.84 -16.32
CA PRO A 64 -10.00 -17.17 -16.03
C PRO A 64 -10.61 -18.12 -17.08
N SER A 65 -10.07 -19.33 -17.25
CA SER A 65 -10.50 -20.29 -18.28
C SER A 65 -11.81 -21.03 -17.98
N ASP A 66 -12.20 -21.10 -16.72
CA ASP A 66 -13.36 -21.86 -16.24
C ASP A 66 -13.98 -21.15 -15.02
N ASP A 67 -15.15 -21.63 -14.58
CA ASP A 67 -15.88 -21.01 -13.48
C ASP A 67 -15.13 -21.04 -12.16
N GLN A 68 -14.42 -22.13 -11.86
CA GLN A 68 -13.64 -22.24 -10.63
C GLN A 68 -12.51 -21.21 -10.61
N ARG A 69 -11.75 -21.08 -11.70
CA ARG A 69 -10.68 -20.08 -11.83
C ARG A 69 -11.21 -18.66 -11.83
N ARG A 70 -12.37 -18.40 -12.46
CA ARG A 70 -13.05 -17.10 -12.37
C ARG A 70 -13.40 -16.75 -10.93
N GLN A 71 -14.01 -17.68 -10.20
CA GLN A 71 -14.37 -17.48 -8.79
C GLN A 71 -13.14 -17.25 -7.90
N LEU A 72 -12.08 -18.05 -8.08
CA LEU A 72 -10.86 -17.90 -7.29
C LEU A 72 -10.15 -16.58 -7.57
N ARG A 73 -10.04 -16.17 -8.85
CA ARG A 73 -9.49 -14.86 -9.20
C ARG A 73 -10.31 -13.72 -8.58
N LYS A 74 -11.64 -13.81 -8.65
CA LYS A 74 -12.53 -12.83 -8.03
C LYS A 74 -12.33 -12.76 -6.51
N ALA A 75 -12.19 -13.90 -5.84
CA ALA A 75 -11.94 -13.95 -4.40
C ALA A 75 -10.66 -13.18 -4.03
N HIS A 76 -9.55 -13.41 -4.73
CA HIS A 76 -8.32 -12.66 -4.49
C HIS A 76 -8.44 -11.16 -4.79
N LEU A 77 -9.16 -10.76 -5.84
CA LEU A 77 -9.42 -9.33 -6.09
C LEU A 77 -10.25 -8.69 -4.95
N LEU A 78 -11.21 -9.41 -4.40
CA LEU A 78 -12.01 -8.95 -3.26
C LEU A 78 -11.16 -8.87 -1.98
N GLU A 79 -10.29 -9.85 -1.73
CA GLU A 79 -9.34 -9.85 -0.62
C GLU A 79 -8.33 -8.71 -0.72
N ALA A 80 -7.78 -8.44 -1.91
CA ALA A 80 -6.89 -7.31 -2.16
C ALA A 80 -7.59 -5.98 -1.83
N ARG A 81 -8.84 -5.81 -2.31
CA ARG A 81 -9.61 -4.59 -2.04
C ARG A 81 -9.99 -4.46 -0.57
N ALA A 82 -10.37 -5.54 0.11
CA ALA A 82 -10.67 -5.51 1.53
C ALA A 82 -9.44 -5.10 2.35
N SER A 83 -8.27 -5.68 2.02
CA SER A 83 -6.99 -5.35 2.65
C SER A 83 -6.61 -3.88 2.39
N LEU A 84 -6.86 -3.37 1.19
CA LEU A 84 -6.61 -1.98 0.82
C LEU A 84 -7.44 -1.00 1.65
N MET A 85 -8.75 -1.26 1.80
CA MET A 85 -9.62 -0.40 2.61
C MET A 85 -9.22 -0.45 4.10
N ALA A 86 -8.83 -1.62 4.60
CA ALA A 86 -8.32 -1.74 5.96
C ALA A 86 -6.97 -1.00 6.14
N LEU A 87 -6.10 -1.05 5.14
CA LEU A 87 -4.82 -0.33 5.13
C LEU A 87 -5.03 1.18 5.19
N ASP A 88 -5.95 1.74 4.40
CA ASP A 88 -6.27 3.16 4.38
C ASP A 88 -6.62 3.71 5.78
N VAL A 89 -7.52 3.02 6.48
CA VAL A 89 -7.88 3.36 7.87
C VAL A 89 -6.65 3.32 8.79
N ARG A 90 -5.78 2.31 8.63
CA ARG A 90 -4.59 2.16 9.46
C ARG A 90 -3.53 3.23 9.18
N LEU A 91 -3.34 3.60 7.92
CA LEU A 91 -2.46 4.69 7.52
C LEU A 91 -2.96 6.05 8.03
N THR A 92 -4.28 6.26 8.03
CA THR A 92 -4.90 7.43 8.65
C THR A 92 -4.57 7.49 10.15
N HIS A 93 -4.68 6.37 10.88
CA HIS A 93 -4.27 6.34 12.29
C HIS A 93 -2.77 6.62 12.48
N CYS A 94 -1.90 6.07 11.63
CA CYS A 94 -0.48 6.37 11.66
C CYS A 94 -0.20 7.86 11.46
N TYR A 95 -0.88 8.51 10.50
CA TYR A 95 -0.80 9.94 10.27
C TYR A 95 -1.21 10.74 11.50
N LEU A 96 -2.39 10.44 12.07
CA LEU A 96 -2.90 11.13 13.26
C LEU A 96 -1.99 10.99 14.49
N ILE A 97 -1.30 9.86 14.65
CA ILE A 97 -0.32 9.67 15.72
C ILE A 97 0.92 10.53 15.46
N MET A 98 1.39 10.59 14.21
CA MET A 98 2.58 11.36 13.84
C MET A 98 2.34 12.87 13.92
N THR A 99 1.13 13.36 13.63
CA THR A 99 0.80 14.78 13.72
C THR A 99 0.76 15.31 15.16
N GLN A 100 0.68 14.45 16.17
CA GLN A 100 0.82 14.86 17.58
C GLN A 100 2.24 15.34 17.91
N ASN A 101 3.26 14.85 17.19
CA ASN A 101 4.63 15.35 17.29
C ASN A 101 5.37 15.20 15.95
N PRO A 102 5.10 16.11 14.98
CA PRO A 102 5.67 16.00 13.64
C PRO A 102 7.19 16.10 13.63
N GLN A 103 7.77 16.95 14.51
CA GLN A 103 9.23 17.14 14.63
C GLN A 103 9.97 15.85 14.98
N GLY A 104 9.32 14.95 15.73
CA GLY A 104 9.87 13.65 16.09
C GLY A 104 9.94 12.65 14.94
N CYS A 105 9.29 12.94 13.81
CA CYS A 105 9.21 12.03 12.66
C CYS A 105 10.40 12.16 11.70
N PHE A 106 11.16 13.26 11.79
CA PHE A 106 12.22 13.57 10.83
C PHE A 106 13.47 14.13 11.52
N THR A 107 14.62 13.59 11.14
CA THR A 107 15.93 14.11 11.52
C THR A 107 16.72 14.54 10.29
N THR A 108 17.58 15.54 10.46
CA THR A 108 18.62 15.89 9.50
C THR A 108 19.68 14.78 9.45
N PRO A 109 20.56 14.74 8.42
CA PRO A 109 21.70 13.83 8.41
C PRO A 109 22.63 13.97 9.63
N SER A 110 22.65 15.16 10.24
CA SER A 110 23.36 15.45 11.49
C SER A 110 22.61 15.05 12.77
N GLY A 111 21.46 14.38 12.64
CA GLY A 111 20.66 13.88 13.77
C GLY A 111 19.77 14.91 14.46
N LYS A 112 19.67 16.15 13.97
CA LYS A 112 18.81 17.19 14.56
C LYS A 112 17.38 17.07 14.07
N SER A 113 16.40 17.37 14.91
CA SER A 113 15.00 17.43 14.50
C SER A 113 14.77 18.49 13.43
N VAL A 114 13.87 18.19 12.49
CA VAL A 114 13.37 19.17 11.52
C VAL A 114 12.37 20.11 12.21
N ASP A 115 12.29 21.35 11.76
CA ASP A 115 11.27 22.31 12.22
C ASP A 115 9.84 21.74 12.08
N ALA A 116 8.92 22.17 12.96
CA ALA A 116 7.56 21.64 13.01
C ALA A 116 6.83 21.85 11.69
N LYS A 117 6.94 23.05 11.10
CA LYS A 117 6.23 23.39 9.87
C LYS A 117 6.70 22.51 8.72
N LYS A 118 8.02 22.41 8.51
CA LYS A 118 8.61 21.53 7.50
C LYS A 118 8.32 20.06 7.74
N ALA A 119 8.28 19.61 9.00
CA ALA A 119 7.96 18.23 9.34
C ALA A 119 6.51 17.89 8.99
N THR A 120 5.56 18.77 9.34
CA THR A 120 4.15 18.64 8.95
C THR A 120 3.99 18.63 7.43
N GLU A 121 4.57 19.59 6.72
CA GLU A 121 4.50 19.64 5.24
C GLU A 121 5.04 18.37 4.57
N ARG A 122 6.09 17.76 5.13
CA ARG A 122 6.64 16.48 4.62
C ARG A 122 5.69 15.33 4.90
N LEU A 123 5.13 15.27 6.10
CA LEU A 123 4.19 14.23 6.49
C LEU A 123 2.92 14.27 5.61
N ASP A 124 2.38 15.48 5.38
CA ASP A 124 1.21 15.71 4.53
C ASP A 124 1.47 15.23 3.10
N LYS A 125 2.64 15.54 2.53
CA LYS A 125 3.02 15.07 1.19
C LYS A 125 3.10 13.55 1.10
N MET A 126 3.64 12.89 2.13
CA MET A 126 3.70 11.42 2.16
C MET A 126 2.30 10.81 2.27
N ALA A 127 1.45 11.36 3.14
CA ALA A 127 0.07 10.91 3.31
C ALA A 127 -0.76 11.13 2.04
N GLN A 128 -0.64 12.31 1.42
CA GLN A 128 -1.31 12.63 0.15
C GLN A 128 -0.93 11.64 -0.96
N LYS A 129 0.37 11.36 -1.12
CA LYS A 129 0.85 10.38 -2.10
C LYS A 129 0.26 8.99 -1.85
N LEU A 130 0.17 8.56 -0.59
CA LEU A 130 -0.45 7.29 -0.23
C LEU A 130 -1.95 7.29 -0.56
N GLY A 131 -2.68 8.34 -0.21
CA GLY A 131 -4.10 8.49 -0.54
C GLY A 131 -4.38 8.40 -2.04
N GLU A 132 -3.61 9.12 -2.86
CA GLU A 132 -3.72 9.07 -4.32
C GLU A 132 -3.47 7.66 -4.89
N LEU A 133 -2.51 6.93 -4.32
CA LEU A 133 -2.25 5.53 -4.72
C LEU A 133 -3.39 4.60 -4.30
N ILE A 134 -3.95 4.79 -3.10
CA ILE A 134 -5.06 3.99 -2.57
C ILE A 134 -6.33 4.18 -3.41
N ASP A 135 -6.69 5.44 -3.71
CA ASP A 135 -7.85 5.75 -4.56
C ASP A 135 -7.69 5.12 -5.94
N LYS A 136 -6.52 5.29 -6.55
CA LYS A 136 -6.19 4.69 -7.84
C LYS A 136 -6.31 3.16 -7.81
N GLU A 137 -5.76 2.51 -6.79
CA GLU A 137 -5.80 1.04 -6.70
C GLU A 137 -7.23 0.54 -6.47
N ASN A 138 -8.03 1.24 -5.67
CA ASN A 138 -9.42 0.87 -5.45
C ASN A 138 -10.22 0.90 -6.77
N ASP A 139 -10.03 1.92 -7.60
CA ASP A 139 -10.66 2.01 -8.92
C ASP A 139 -10.22 0.87 -9.84
N LEU A 140 -8.91 0.58 -9.89
CA LEU A 140 -8.37 -0.51 -10.70
C LEU A 140 -8.90 -1.89 -10.26
N LEU A 141 -8.92 -2.17 -8.95
CA LEU A 141 -9.45 -3.41 -8.40
C LEU A 141 -10.95 -3.56 -8.68
N GLN A 142 -11.74 -2.48 -8.52
CA GLN A 142 -13.16 -2.50 -8.86
C GLN A 142 -13.39 -2.78 -10.35
N GLY A 143 -12.59 -2.16 -11.23
CA GLY A 143 -12.61 -2.43 -12.67
C GLY A 143 -12.34 -3.91 -12.96
N MET A 144 -11.29 -4.48 -12.37
CA MET A 144 -10.94 -5.90 -12.53
C MET A 144 -12.04 -6.83 -12.01
N ILE A 145 -12.62 -6.56 -10.85
CA ILE A 145 -13.77 -7.34 -10.32
C ILE A 145 -14.94 -7.29 -11.31
N GLY A 146 -15.21 -6.12 -11.88
CA GLY A 146 -16.22 -5.93 -12.91
C GLY A 146 -15.98 -6.80 -14.15
N THR A 147 -14.72 -6.91 -14.61
CA THR A 147 -14.38 -7.75 -15.78
C THR A 147 -14.62 -9.23 -15.53
N VAL A 148 -14.36 -9.73 -14.32
CA VAL A 148 -14.56 -11.16 -14.00
C VAL A 148 -16.04 -11.52 -13.93
N ASN A 149 -16.92 -10.55 -13.64
CA ASN A 149 -18.36 -10.76 -13.57
C ASN A 149 -19.06 -10.79 -14.95
N ARG A 150 -18.44 -10.19 -15.98
CA ARG A 150 -18.99 -10.25 -17.34
C ARG A 150 -18.73 -11.65 -17.90
N LYS A 151 -19.77 -12.48 -18.01
CA LYS A 151 -19.69 -13.72 -18.79
C LYS A 151 -19.22 -13.37 -20.20
N ALA A 152 -18.26 -14.13 -20.72
CA ALA A 152 -17.90 -14.09 -22.14
C ALA A 152 -19.12 -14.44 -23.00
#